data_AF-A0A358QZ61-F1
#
_entry.id   AF-A0A358QZ61-F1
#
_cell.length_a   1.000
_cell.length_b   1.000
_cell.length_c   1.000
_cell.angle_alpha   90.00
_cell.angle_beta   90.00
_cell.angle_gamma   90.00
#
_symmetry.space_group_name_H-M   'P 1'
#
loop_
_entity.id
_entity.type
_entity.pdbx_description
1 polymer ?
#
loop_
_entity_poly.entity_id
_entity_poly.type
_entity_poly.pdbx_seq_one_letter_code
_entity_poly.pdbx_strand_id
1 'polypeptide(L)'
;MRRKRLIAVITVIVAIILTGTGLYVKNAVNTQVREIFKLNEELKLEGYYMAEFEFKMLGCAYYLDKGQYITAFSRINQIHKQLKSREGLIKEPKFANKKEKLEFYLSRQNPKTGAFMDDNYPLFAYIGGTLNVISYIELLSQEVGEPLRLKYPLKFLDEINTPEKLKAFLDDLSTVGRIGANFRSPYVEAAELAASIYYPGDMERLGLYNFSPEWKKALLQWFYDNQDSKTGYWGPKLRSSGELLNSGDLVATEKIIKLFADRQGNNRHPEFPFRYKDEIFASTLHRLSGPMPEDLDELHEWTLVMNRGTRLLTRYLWSGASPENKDSARKLMEKILISKFENFYIEGEGGFSLYPGAEHADLDGTGETLGFLDVIGALSAEKQNFLWGPPDKNLNDLGVSEVSELKESDFTSIKNSQGVNSIRLYRTEPRPGNYTANIVCIYYPKETPVLDIIDLLPKVTRWVNATSQNMGNWVTKEDILQHQLANIKTQPVPVANGDAPLKLANEALLNNRMLVIIGFDVLQTPKYKSTLIWR
;
A
#
# COMPACT_ATOMS: atom_id res chain seq x y z
N MET A 1 11.04 -2.01 -66.60
CA MET A 1 11.81 -2.47 -65.42
C MET A 1 12.38 -1.34 -64.55
N ARG A 2 13.02 -0.29 -65.10
CA ARG A 2 13.66 0.80 -64.32
C ARG A 2 12.72 1.54 -63.34
N ARG A 3 11.48 1.85 -63.73
CA ARG A 3 10.50 2.58 -62.89
C ARG A 3 10.04 1.79 -61.66
N LYS A 4 9.85 0.47 -61.78
CA LYS A 4 9.48 -0.41 -60.65
C LYS A 4 10.63 -0.58 -59.65
N ARG A 5 11.89 -0.64 -60.13
CA ARG A 5 13.08 -0.66 -59.25
C ARG A 5 13.28 0.67 -58.53
N LEU A 6 13.04 1.81 -59.21
CA LEU A 6 13.13 3.13 -58.59
C LEU A 6 12.09 3.32 -57.49
N ILE A 7 10.84 2.90 -57.73
CA ILE A 7 9.77 2.95 -56.71
C ILE A 7 10.13 2.08 -55.50
N ALA A 8 10.61 0.85 -55.73
CA ALA A 8 11.03 -0.03 -54.64
C ALA A 8 12.19 0.56 -53.80
N VAL A 9 13.17 1.19 -54.45
CA VAL A 9 14.28 1.87 -53.75
C VAL A 9 13.79 3.05 -52.93
N ILE A 10 12.88 3.88 -53.46
CA ILE A 10 12.29 5.00 -52.72
C ILE A 10 11.48 4.50 -51.52
N THR A 11 10.67 3.45 -51.67
CA THR A 11 9.91 2.86 -50.57
C THR A 11 10.82 2.30 -49.48
N VAL A 12 11.93 1.66 -49.84
CA VAL A 12 12.92 1.15 -48.88
C VAL A 12 13.64 2.29 -48.16
N ILE A 13 14.03 3.37 -48.87
CA ILE A 13 14.65 4.54 -48.26
C ILE A 13 13.68 5.24 -47.30
N VAL A 14 12.41 5.43 -47.70
CA VAL A 14 11.37 6.00 -46.83
C VAL A 14 11.15 5.10 -45.61
N ALA A 15 11.10 3.78 -45.78
CA ALA A 15 10.97 2.84 -44.65
C ALA A 15 12.17 2.91 -43.70
N ILE A 16 13.40 3.00 -44.22
CA ILE A 16 14.63 3.16 -43.41
C ILE A 16 14.64 4.49 -42.69
N ILE A 17 14.25 5.59 -43.33
CA ILE A 17 14.16 6.92 -42.71
C ILE A 17 13.09 6.90 -41.62
N LEU A 18 11.88 6.39 -41.90
CA LEU A 18 10.81 6.28 -40.89
C LEU A 18 11.21 5.39 -39.71
N THR A 19 11.92 4.28 -39.97
CA THR A 19 12.42 3.38 -38.91
C THR A 19 13.54 4.02 -38.10
N GLY A 20 14.51 4.66 -38.78
CA GLY A 20 15.63 5.36 -38.13
C GLY A 20 15.17 6.56 -37.32
N THR A 21 14.26 7.37 -37.86
CA THR A 21 13.61 8.48 -37.15
C THR A 21 12.77 7.94 -35.99
N GLY A 22 12.04 6.84 -36.17
CA GLY A 22 11.27 6.19 -35.10
C GLY A 22 12.14 5.70 -33.95
N LEU A 23 13.28 5.07 -34.25
CA LEU A 23 14.25 4.60 -33.25
C LEU A 23 14.96 5.76 -32.54
N TYR A 24 15.34 6.80 -33.27
CA TYR A 24 15.94 8.02 -32.70
C TYR A 24 14.97 8.74 -31.76
N VAL A 25 13.71 8.93 -32.19
CA VAL A 25 12.66 9.54 -31.37
C VAL A 25 12.38 8.69 -30.13
N LYS A 26 12.30 7.36 -30.26
CA LYS A 26 12.13 6.45 -29.11
C LYS A 26 13.26 6.60 -28.09
N ASN A 27 14.51 6.58 -28.54
CA ASN A 27 15.65 6.72 -27.63
C ASN A 27 15.72 8.12 -27.01
N ALA A 28 15.53 9.17 -27.80
CA ALA A 28 15.54 10.55 -27.31
C ALA A 28 14.43 10.79 -26.28
N VAL A 29 13.22 10.29 -26.54
CA VAL A 29 12.08 10.40 -25.61
C VAL A 29 12.34 9.58 -24.34
N ASN A 30 12.89 8.37 -24.44
CA ASN A 30 13.23 7.58 -23.25
C ASN A 30 14.28 8.27 -22.37
N THR A 31 15.33 8.81 -22.97
CA THR A 31 16.35 9.59 -22.23
C THR A 31 15.75 10.83 -21.60
N GLN A 32 14.90 11.55 -22.34
CA GLN A 32 14.23 12.75 -21.86
C GLN A 32 13.25 12.45 -20.72
N VAL A 33 12.47 11.38 -20.80
CA VAL A 33 11.56 10.98 -19.71
C VAL A 33 12.35 10.65 -18.45
N ARG A 34 13.48 9.92 -18.56
CA ARG A 34 14.37 9.68 -17.41
C ARG A 34 14.91 10.99 -16.81
N GLU A 35 15.34 11.93 -17.64
CA GLU A 35 15.78 13.28 -17.17
C GLU A 35 14.64 14.02 -16.48
N ILE A 36 13.40 13.95 -17.01
CA ILE A 36 12.21 14.55 -16.41
C ILE A 36 11.95 14.01 -14.99
N PHE A 37 11.98 12.70 -14.79
CA PHE A 37 11.78 12.10 -13.46
C PHE A 37 12.88 12.50 -12.49
N LYS A 38 14.15 12.49 -12.93
CA LYS A 38 15.28 12.96 -12.13
C LYS A 38 15.14 14.43 -11.73
N LEU A 39 14.80 15.31 -12.67
CA LEU A 39 14.59 16.73 -12.39
C LEU A 39 13.42 16.93 -11.41
N ASN A 40 12.35 16.15 -11.53
CA ASN A 40 11.24 16.19 -10.59
C ASN A 40 11.67 15.81 -9.16
N GLU A 41 12.52 14.79 -8.99
CA GLU A 41 13.10 14.44 -7.69
C GLU A 41 13.98 15.57 -7.11
N GLU A 42 14.88 16.13 -7.93
CA GLU A 42 15.71 17.27 -7.54
C GLU A 42 14.86 18.47 -7.10
N LEU A 43 13.81 18.80 -7.86
CA LEU A 43 12.92 19.91 -7.55
C LEU A 43 12.08 19.68 -6.29
N LYS A 44 11.62 18.44 -6.03
CA LYS A 44 10.98 18.08 -4.75
C LYS A 44 11.93 18.34 -3.58
N LEU A 45 13.21 17.93 -3.69
CA LEU A 45 14.23 18.18 -2.67
C LEU A 45 14.54 19.67 -2.49
N GLU A 46 14.49 20.45 -3.58
CA GLU A 46 14.63 21.91 -3.54
C GLU A 46 13.40 22.62 -2.95
N GLY A 47 12.30 21.91 -2.64
CA GLY A 47 11.07 22.45 -2.05
C GLY A 47 10.09 23.04 -3.06
N TYR A 48 10.08 22.56 -4.31
CA TYR A 48 9.05 22.94 -5.29
C TYR A 48 7.77 22.15 -5.11
N TYR A 49 6.64 22.81 -5.38
CA TYR A 49 5.32 22.20 -5.43
C TYR A 49 5.19 21.33 -6.68
N MET A 50 5.17 20.00 -6.50
CA MET A 50 5.19 19.01 -7.59
C MET A 50 3.98 18.06 -7.59
N ALA A 51 2.88 18.43 -6.92
CA ALA A 51 1.72 17.55 -6.73
C ALA A 51 1.05 17.10 -8.05
N GLU A 52 1.17 17.90 -9.11
CA GLU A 52 0.51 17.64 -10.39
C GLU A 52 1.34 16.73 -11.33
N PHE A 53 2.63 16.54 -11.03
CA PHE A 53 3.61 16.00 -11.99
C PHE A 53 3.23 14.63 -12.55
N GLU A 54 2.88 13.69 -11.68
CA GLU A 54 2.56 12.32 -12.05
C GLU A 54 1.33 12.27 -12.98
N PHE A 55 0.31 13.08 -12.69
CA PHE A 55 -0.91 13.16 -13.48
C PHE A 55 -0.69 13.82 -14.85
N LYS A 56 0.26 14.78 -14.95
CA LYS A 56 0.71 15.33 -16.23
C LYS A 56 1.38 14.28 -17.10
N MET A 57 2.24 13.45 -16.49
CA MET A 57 2.88 12.34 -17.20
C MET A 57 1.86 11.28 -17.64
N LEU A 58 0.87 10.97 -16.80
CA LEU A 58 -0.22 10.06 -17.16
C LEU A 58 -1.08 10.62 -18.31
N GLY A 59 -1.34 11.92 -18.32
CA GLY A 59 -1.98 12.62 -19.44
C GLY A 59 -1.18 12.52 -20.75
N CYS A 60 0.15 12.61 -20.68
CA CYS A 60 1.01 12.40 -21.86
C CYS A 60 0.92 10.95 -22.36
N ALA A 61 0.93 9.96 -21.46
CA ALA A 61 0.76 8.55 -21.80
C ALA A 61 -0.61 8.27 -22.45
N TYR A 62 -1.68 8.90 -21.94
CA TYR A 62 -3.00 8.85 -22.55
C TYR A 62 -3.00 9.38 -24.00
N TYR A 63 -2.41 10.56 -24.23
CA TYR A 63 -2.32 11.12 -25.58
C TYR A 63 -1.52 10.22 -26.53
N LEU A 64 -0.42 9.61 -26.06
CA LEU A 64 0.33 8.63 -26.84
C LEU A 64 -0.54 7.42 -27.21
N ASP A 65 -1.29 6.88 -26.25
CA ASP A 65 -2.12 5.70 -26.47
C ASP A 65 -3.31 5.95 -27.43
N LYS A 66 -3.83 7.17 -27.44
CA LYS A 66 -4.89 7.61 -28.36
C LYS A 66 -4.34 8.04 -29.73
N GLY A 67 -3.03 7.87 -29.98
CA GLY A 67 -2.39 8.24 -31.25
C GLY A 67 -2.19 9.75 -31.45
N GLN A 68 -2.37 10.55 -30.39
CA GLN A 68 -2.16 12.00 -30.40
C GLN A 68 -0.68 12.34 -30.14
N TYR A 69 0.21 11.79 -30.97
CA TYR A 69 1.67 11.84 -30.77
C TYR A 69 2.23 13.27 -30.68
N ILE A 70 1.73 14.19 -31.52
CA ILE A 70 2.17 15.60 -31.51
C ILE A 70 1.85 16.24 -30.16
N THR A 71 0.62 16.06 -29.67
CA THR A 71 0.19 16.56 -28.37
C THR A 71 1.06 15.99 -27.26
N ALA A 72 1.25 14.67 -27.23
CA ALA A 72 2.07 14.02 -26.21
C ALA A 72 3.51 14.53 -26.19
N PHE A 73 4.21 14.54 -27.34
CA PHE A 73 5.61 14.99 -27.40
C PHE A 73 5.74 16.47 -27.10
N SER A 74 4.79 17.30 -27.55
CA SER A 74 4.77 18.72 -27.20
C SER A 74 4.65 18.93 -25.68
N ARG A 75 3.81 18.14 -25.00
CA ARG A 75 3.64 18.21 -23.54
C ARG A 75 4.86 17.71 -22.79
N ILE A 76 5.45 16.58 -23.21
CA ILE A 76 6.71 16.06 -22.64
C ILE A 76 7.82 17.12 -22.76
N ASN A 77 7.95 17.76 -23.92
CA ASN A 77 8.91 18.84 -24.13
C ASN A 77 8.63 20.06 -23.25
N GLN A 78 7.37 20.45 -23.10
CA GLN A 78 6.96 21.55 -22.24
C GLN A 78 7.31 21.26 -20.78
N ILE A 79 6.98 20.07 -20.27
CA ILE A 79 7.31 19.62 -18.91
C ILE A 79 8.83 19.65 -18.74
N HIS A 80 9.59 19.02 -19.64
CA HIS A 80 11.04 19.00 -19.55
C HIS A 80 11.66 20.40 -19.50
N LYS A 81 11.22 21.30 -20.39
CA LYS A 81 11.68 22.69 -20.40
C LYS A 81 11.34 23.38 -19.08
N GLN A 82 10.12 23.18 -18.57
CA GLN A 82 9.65 23.77 -17.31
C GLN A 82 10.50 23.32 -16.12
N LEU A 83 10.77 22.03 -15.99
CA LEU A 83 11.60 21.48 -14.92
C LEU A 83 13.04 21.98 -15.01
N LYS A 84 13.60 22.04 -16.23
CA LYS A 84 14.98 22.46 -16.45
C LYS A 84 15.19 23.95 -16.19
N SER A 85 14.27 24.80 -16.64
CA SER A 85 14.36 26.26 -16.49
C SER A 85 13.79 26.77 -15.16
N ARG A 86 13.01 25.95 -14.45
CA ARG A 86 12.21 26.31 -13.27
C ARG A 86 11.13 27.37 -13.53
N GLU A 87 10.94 27.77 -14.79
CA GLU A 87 10.02 28.84 -15.18
C GLU A 87 8.56 28.40 -14.94
N GLY A 88 7.81 29.19 -14.20
CA GLY A 88 6.41 28.88 -13.87
C GLY A 88 6.24 27.74 -12.84
N LEU A 89 7.32 27.18 -12.29
CA LEU A 89 7.23 26.33 -11.12
C LEU A 89 7.08 27.18 -9.86
N ILE A 90 6.36 26.64 -8.88
CA ILE A 90 6.12 27.32 -7.61
C ILE A 90 7.03 26.67 -6.57
N LYS A 91 7.93 27.46 -5.99
CA LYS A 91 8.69 27.05 -4.80
C LYS A 91 7.84 27.29 -3.57
N GLU A 92 7.69 26.27 -2.71
CA GLU A 92 6.95 26.42 -1.47
C GLU A 92 7.68 27.43 -0.56
N PRO A 93 6.97 28.45 -0.04
CA PRO A 93 7.59 29.40 0.87
C PRO A 93 7.78 28.77 2.25
N LYS A 94 8.62 29.39 3.09
CA LYS A 94 8.63 29.10 4.52
C LYS A 94 7.37 29.71 5.14
N PHE A 95 6.53 28.88 5.74
CA PHE A 95 5.30 29.31 6.41
C PHE A 95 5.59 29.71 7.85
N ALA A 96 5.07 30.85 8.30
CA ALA A 96 5.20 31.26 9.70
C ALA A 96 4.28 30.45 10.62
N ASN A 97 3.19 29.91 10.08
CA ASN A 97 2.19 29.13 10.80
C ASN A 97 1.40 28.21 9.85
N LYS A 98 0.61 27.29 10.42
CA LYS A 98 -0.21 26.33 9.66
C LYS A 98 -1.32 26.98 8.83
N LYS A 99 -1.82 28.15 9.23
CA LYS A 99 -2.84 28.90 8.50
C LYS A 99 -2.32 29.47 7.18
N GLU A 100 -1.11 30.03 7.19
CA GLU A 100 -0.44 30.45 5.95
C GLU A 100 -0.18 29.27 5.01
N LYS A 101 0.19 28.11 5.57
CA LYS A 101 0.36 26.87 4.81
C LYS A 101 -0.95 26.44 4.15
N LEU A 102 -2.05 26.41 4.91
CA LEU A 102 -3.39 26.11 4.40
C LEU A 102 -3.79 27.04 3.23
N GLU A 103 -3.60 28.35 3.39
CA GLU A 103 -3.91 29.34 2.35
C GLU A 103 -3.08 29.16 1.07
N PHE A 104 -1.81 28.78 1.22
CA PHE A 104 -0.95 28.48 0.07
C PHE A 104 -1.50 27.32 -0.74
N TYR A 105 -1.82 26.18 -0.13
CA TYR A 105 -2.36 25.03 -0.87
C TYR A 105 -3.72 25.36 -1.48
N LEU A 106 -4.62 26.02 -0.75
CA LEU A 106 -5.91 26.46 -1.30
C LEU A 106 -5.72 27.37 -2.53
N SER A 107 -4.69 28.22 -2.54
CA SER A 107 -4.39 29.10 -3.69
C SER A 107 -3.88 28.37 -4.93
N ARG A 108 -3.54 27.08 -4.83
CA ARG A 108 -3.14 26.26 -6.00
C ARG A 108 -4.34 25.80 -6.82
N GLN A 109 -5.56 25.98 -6.33
CA GLN A 109 -6.76 25.53 -7.03
C GLN A 109 -7.00 26.35 -8.31
N ASN A 110 -7.26 25.66 -9.42
CA ASN A 110 -7.54 26.27 -10.70
C ASN A 110 -8.95 26.88 -10.71
N PRO A 111 -9.12 28.19 -11.02
CA PRO A 111 -10.43 28.85 -11.00
C PRO A 111 -11.41 28.36 -12.09
N LYS A 112 -10.89 27.82 -13.20
CA LYS A 112 -11.70 27.38 -14.34
C LYS A 112 -12.28 25.99 -14.09
N THR A 113 -11.44 25.05 -13.68
CA THR A 113 -11.83 23.64 -13.50
C THR A 113 -12.20 23.30 -12.06
N GLY A 114 -11.71 24.06 -11.08
CA GLY A 114 -11.76 23.71 -9.66
C GLY A 114 -10.77 22.63 -9.25
N ALA A 115 -9.99 22.06 -10.18
CA ALA A 115 -9.00 21.04 -9.88
C ALA A 115 -7.72 21.66 -9.29
N PHE A 116 -6.92 20.88 -8.57
CA PHE A 116 -5.54 21.24 -8.24
C PHE A 116 -4.59 20.79 -9.37
N MET A 117 -4.87 21.29 -10.58
CA MET A 117 -4.12 20.98 -11.80
C MET A 117 -4.38 22.06 -12.86
N ASP A 118 -3.42 22.28 -13.76
CA ASP A 118 -3.65 23.12 -14.93
C ASP A 118 -4.69 22.51 -15.92
N ASP A 119 -5.38 23.37 -16.68
CA ASP A 119 -6.55 23.01 -17.50
C ASP A 119 -6.20 22.45 -18.89
N ASN A 120 -4.97 22.00 -19.09
CA ASN A 120 -4.45 21.58 -20.40
C ASN A 120 -4.36 20.06 -20.58
N TYR A 121 -4.77 19.31 -19.57
CA TYR A 121 -4.71 17.85 -19.55
C TYR A 121 -6.11 17.24 -19.68
N PRO A 122 -6.20 15.95 -20.08
CA PRO A 122 -7.49 15.27 -20.16
C PRO A 122 -8.17 15.21 -18.79
N LEU A 123 -9.50 15.18 -18.81
CA LEU A 123 -10.34 15.22 -17.60
C LEU A 123 -9.90 14.25 -16.50
N PHE A 124 -9.54 13.01 -16.84
CA PHE A 124 -9.20 11.99 -15.86
C PHE A 124 -7.99 12.38 -15.00
N ALA A 125 -7.05 13.16 -15.54
CA ALA A 125 -5.84 13.56 -14.83
C ALA A 125 -6.13 14.51 -13.65
N TYR A 126 -7.31 15.14 -13.63
CA TYR A 126 -7.69 16.04 -12.55
C TYR A 126 -8.10 15.31 -11.27
N ILE A 127 -8.45 14.02 -11.32
CA ILE A 127 -9.08 13.29 -10.22
C ILE A 127 -8.09 13.07 -9.08
N GLY A 128 -7.09 12.21 -9.27
CA GLY A 128 -6.15 11.82 -8.21
C GLY A 128 -5.34 13.00 -7.67
N GLY A 129 -4.89 13.91 -8.53
CA GLY A 129 -4.14 15.10 -8.11
C GLY A 129 -4.98 16.01 -7.20
N THR A 130 -6.25 16.19 -7.54
CA THR A 130 -7.18 16.98 -6.72
C THR A 130 -7.48 16.30 -5.39
N LEU A 131 -7.72 14.98 -5.40
CA LEU A 131 -7.98 14.20 -4.18
C LEU A 131 -6.79 14.28 -3.20
N ASN A 132 -5.57 14.07 -3.70
CA ASN A 132 -4.35 14.15 -2.87
C ASN A 132 -4.21 15.50 -2.17
N VAL A 133 -4.45 16.60 -2.89
CA VAL A 133 -4.36 17.95 -2.31
C VAL A 133 -5.52 18.22 -1.35
N ILE A 134 -6.74 17.74 -1.63
CA ILE A 134 -7.89 17.84 -0.72
C ILE A 134 -7.60 17.12 0.61
N SER A 135 -7.08 15.89 0.57
CA SER A 135 -6.73 15.14 1.79
C SER A 135 -5.71 15.90 2.64
N TYR A 136 -4.72 16.53 1.98
CA TYR A 136 -3.74 17.34 2.71
C TYR A 136 -4.33 18.62 3.30
N ILE A 137 -5.18 19.31 2.54
CA ILE A 137 -5.91 20.49 3.02
C ILE A 137 -6.81 20.13 4.20
N GLU A 138 -7.44 18.95 4.20
CA GLU A 138 -8.29 18.50 5.31
C GLU A 138 -7.50 18.40 6.61
N LEU A 139 -6.33 17.76 6.58
CA LEU A 139 -5.46 17.65 7.74
C LEU A 139 -5.03 19.04 8.24
N LEU A 140 -4.61 19.93 7.33
CA LEU A 140 -4.24 21.30 7.69
C LEU A 140 -5.42 22.08 8.27
N SER A 141 -6.62 21.92 7.73
CA SER A 141 -7.84 22.53 8.24
C SER A 141 -8.14 22.08 9.68
N GLN A 142 -8.00 20.78 9.96
CA GLN A 142 -8.16 20.23 11.31
C GLN A 142 -7.12 20.79 12.29
N GLU A 143 -5.84 20.87 11.88
CA GLU A 143 -4.76 21.44 12.70
C GLU A 143 -4.97 22.93 13.02
N VAL A 144 -5.55 23.68 12.08
CA VAL A 144 -5.86 25.11 12.25
C VAL A 144 -7.18 25.32 13.02
N GLY A 145 -8.01 24.29 13.15
CA GLY A 145 -9.33 24.37 13.80
C GLY A 145 -10.40 25.03 12.93
N GLU A 146 -10.26 24.98 11.60
CA GLU A 146 -11.19 25.56 10.64
C GLU A 146 -11.81 24.46 9.74
N PRO A 147 -13.09 24.58 9.34
CA PRO A 147 -13.68 23.63 8.39
C PRO A 147 -13.04 23.79 7.01
N LEU A 148 -12.79 22.67 6.32
CA LEU A 148 -12.29 22.69 4.94
C LEU A 148 -13.26 23.44 4.02
N ARG A 149 -12.75 24.42 3.27
CA ARG A 149 -13.49 25.14 2.22
C ARG A 149 -12.57 25.43 1.04
N LEU A 150 -12.93 24.93 -0.14
CA LEU A 150 -12.20 25.20 -1.38
C LEU A 150 -12.49 26.62 -1.89
N LYS A 151 -11.56 27.21 -2.65
CA LYS A 151 -11.72 28.54 -3.27
C LYS A 151 -12.70 28.52 -4.44
N TYR A 152 -12.75 27.40 -5.15
CA TYR A 152 -13.59 27.19 -6.33
C TYR A 152 -14.32 25.84 -6.24
N PRO A 153 -15.54 25.71 -6.79
CA PRO A 153 -16.21 24.42 -6.87
C PRO A 153 -15.50 23.48 -7.86
N LEU A 154 -15.60 22.17 -7.65
CA LEU A 154 -14.99 21.12 -8.48
C LEU A 154 -15.72 20.95 -9.84
N LYS A 155 -15.74 21.99 -10.67
CA LYS A 155 -16.50 22.05 -11.93
C LYS A 155 -16.14 20.98 -12.94
N PHE A 156 -14.92 20.44 -12.91
CA PHE A 156 -14.54 19.36 -13.82
C PHE A 156 -15.44 18.11 -13.65
N LEU A 157 -16.03 17.89 -12.47
CA LEU A 157 -16.97 16.79 -12.24
C LEU A 157 -18.29 16.97 -13.02
N ASP A 158 -18.63 18.20 -13.43
CA ASP A 158 -19.81 18.48 -14.26
C ASP A 158 -19.70 17.88 -15.68
N GLU A 159 -18.48 17.56 -16.11
CA GLU A 159 -18.22 16.85 -17.37
C GLU A 159 -18.60 15.38 -17.31
N ILE A 160 -18.76 14.82 -16.11
CA ILE A 160 -19.17 13.42 -15.88
C ILE A 160 -20.45 13.27 -15.06
N ASN A 161 -21.18 14.35 -14.77
CA ASN A 161 -22.27 14.38 -13.79
C ASN A 161 -23.58 13.67 -14.14
N THR A 162 -23.71 13.06 -15.33
CA THR A 162 -24.87 12.23 -15.69
C THR A 162 -24.44 10.78 -15.92
N PRO A 163 -25.35 9.80 -15.78
CA PRO A 163 -25.05 8.39 -16.08
C PRO A 163 -24.39 8.16 -17.44
N GLU A 164 -24.84 8.86 -18.49
CA GLU A 164 -24.35 8.70 -19.86
C GLU A 164 -22.92 9.25 -19.99
N LYS A 165 -22.67 10.45 -19.46
CA LYS A 165 -21.34 11.06 -19.45
C LYS A 165 -20.34 10.23 -18.65
N LEU A 166 -20.76 9.72 -17.49
CA LEU A 166 -19.96 8.84 -16.66
C LEU A 166 -19.56 7.56 -17.41
N LYS A 167 -20.53 6.87 -18.03
CA LYS A 167 -20.25 5.63 -18.78
C LYS A 167 -19.27 5.88 -19.92
N ALA A 168 -19.48 6.94 -20.70
CA ALA A 168 -18.57 7.31 -21.78
C ALA A 168 -17.15 7.59 -21.28
N PHE A 169 -17.04 8.28 -20.13
CA PHE A 169 -15.75 8.51 -19.47
C PHE A 169 -15.07 7.21 -19.03
N LEU A 170 -15.80 6.32 -18.33
CA LEU A 170 -15.25 5.05 -17.87
C LEU A 170 -14.86 4.13 -19.03
N ASP A 171 -15.68 4.06 -20.09
CA ASP A 171 -15.39 3.30 -21.30
C ASP A 171 -14.08 3.78 -21.96
N ASP A 172 -13.85 5.09 -22.01
CA ASP A 172 -12.64 5.68 -22.58
C ASP A 172 -11.35 5.30 -21.82
N LEU A 173 -11.44 5.19 -20.49
CA LEU A 173 -10.34 4.80 -19.61
C LEU A 173 -10.16 3.27 -19.49
N SER A 174 -11.20 2.50 -19.83
CA SER A 174 -11.22 1.04 -19.66
C SER A 174 -10.41 0.27 -20.69
N THR A 175 -9.95 0.92 -21.76
CA THR A 175 -9.18 0.27 -22.81
C THR A 175 -7.87 0.98 -23.12
N VAL A 176 -6.82 0.20 -23.32
CA VAL A 176 -5.51 0.70 -23.75
C VAL A 176 -5.10 0.06 -25.07
N GLY A 177 -4.43 0.83 -25.92
CA GLY A 177 -3.74 0.34 -27.10
C GLY A 177 -2.40 -0.33 -26.74
N ARG A 178 -1.72 -0.85 -27.77
CA ARG A 178 -0.43 -1.55 -27.62
C ARG A 178 0.67 -0.68 -27.01
N ILE A 179 0.61 0.64 -27.23
CA ILE A 179 1.57 1.60 -26.66
C ILE A 179 1.24 1.82 -25.18
N GLY A 180 -0.02 2.15 -24.86
CA GLY A 180 -0.49 2.38 -23.49
C GLY A 180 -0.34 1.18 -22.56
N ALA A 181 -0.36 -0.04 -23.10
CA ALA A 181 -0.14 -1.27 -22.33
C ALA A 181 1.24 -1.35 -21.64
N ASN A 182 2.22 -0.53 -22.03
CA ASN A 182 3.54 -0.47 -21.40
C ASN A 182 3.67 0.65 -20.35
N PHE A 183 2.58 1.38 -20.07
CA PHE A 183 2.55 2.48 -19.10
C PHE A 183 1.49 2.22 -18.05
N ARG A 184 1.56 2.96 -16.94
CA ARG A 184 0.44 3.05 -16.00
C ARG A 184 -0.81 3.47 -16.74
N SER A 185 -1.89 2.72 -16.58
CA SER A 185 -3.13 2.97 -17.30
C SER A 185 -3.94 4.09 -16.65
N PRO A 186 -4.59 4.97 -17.44
CA PRO A 186 -5.61 5.91 -16.96
C PRO A 186 -6.75 5.26 -16.16
N TYR A 187 -6.94 3.94 -16.29
CA TYR A 187 -7.88 3.16 -15.48
C TYR A 187 -7.72 3.37 -13.97
N VAL A 188 -6.51 3.69 -13.51
CA VAL A 188 -6.26 3.99 -12.10
C VAL A 188 -7.13 5.14 -11.58
N GLU A 189 -7.42 6.15 -12.42
CA GLU A 189 -8.26 7.29 -12.04
C GLU A 189 -9.74 6.94 -11.99
N ALA A 190 -10.19 5.95 -12.77
CA ALA A 190 -11.53 5.39 -12.61
C ALA A 190 -11.67 4.70 -11.23
N ALA A 191 -10.62 3.99 -10.80
CA ALA A 191 -10.58 3.37 -9.48
C ALA A 191 -10.48 4.40 -8.34
N GLU A 192 -9.75 5.51 -8.53
CA GLU A 192 -9.72 6.62 -7.56
C GLU A 192 -11.07 7.34 -7.46
N LEU A 193 -11.75 7.57 -8.60
CA LEU A 193 -13.10 8.11 -8.60
C LEU A 193 -14.06 7.21 -7.82
N ALA A 194 -13.96 5.88 -8.01
CA ALA A 194 -14.74 4.91 -7.23
C ALA A 194 -14.45 5.01 -5.72
N ALA A 195 -13.17 5.02 -5.35
CA ALA A 195 -12.76 5.09 -3.95
C ALA A 195 -13.17 6.40 -3.27
N SER A 196 -13.15 7.52 -3.99
CA SER A 196 -13.47 8.85 -3.44
C SER A 196 -14.96 9.08 -3.15
N ILE A 197 -15.83 8.14 -3.52
CA ILE A 197 -17.28 8.25 -3.34
C ILE A 197 -17.79 7.29 -2.25
N TYR A 198 -17.06 6.22 -1.93
CA TYR A 198 -17.51 5.22 -0.95
C TYR A 198 -16.47 4.93 0.15
N TYR A 199 -16.82 5.40 1.36
CA TYR A 199 -16.34 4.97 2.69
C TYR A 199 -14.94 5.42 3.18
N PRO A 200 -14.84 6.59 3.83
CA PRO A 200 -15.72 7.76 3.69
C PRO A 200 -15.35 8.47 2.40
N GLY A 201 -16.28 8.62 1.46
CA GLY A 201 -15.96 9.30 0.20
C GLY A 201 -15.58 10.75 0.48
N ASP A 202 -14.32 11.11 0.20
CA ASP A 202 -13.76 12.39 0.62
C ASP A 202 -14.55 13.57 0.07
N MET A 203 -15.07 13.49 -1.16
CA MET A 203 -15.77 14.62 -1.77
C MET A 203 -17.15 14.89 -1.15
N GLU A 204 -17.98 13.86 -0.97
CA GLU A 204 -19.33 14.05 -0.41
C GLU A 204 -19.31 14.25 1.10
N ARG A 205 -18.43 13.54 1.83
CA ARG A 205 -18.26 13.73 3.27
C ARG A 205 -17.82 15.15 3.60
N LEU A 206 -16.94 15.73 2.79
CA LEU A 206 -16.45 17.09 2.95
C LEU A 206 -17.38 18.15 2.35
N GLY A 207 -18.52 17.75 1.75
CA GLY A 207 -19.49 18.66 1.15
C GLY A 207 -18.96 19.39 -0.10
N LEU A 208 -18.01 18.79 -0.83
CA LEU A 208 -17.31 19.41 -1.97
C LEU A 208 -18.01 19.21 -3.31
N TYR A 209 -18.71 18.08 -3.48
CA TYR A 209 -19.52 17.77 -4.64
C TYR A 209 -20.58 16.74 -4.28
N ASN A 210 -21.78 16.83 -4.85
CA ASN A 210 -22.88 15.89 -4.60
C ASN A 210 -23.23 15.14 -5.89
N PHE A 211 -23.12 13.81 -5.87
CA PHE A 211 -23.49 12.98 -7.02
C PHE A 211 -24.95 12.52 -6.91
N SER A 212 -25.67 12.50 -8.04
CA SER A 212 -27.06 12.03 -8.05
C SER A 212 -27.14 10.52 -7.76
N PRO A 213 -28.26 10.02 -7.20
CA PRO A 213 -28.45 8.58 -6.99
C PRO A 213 -28.32 7.76 -8.29
N GLU A 214 -28.80 8.29 -9.41
CA GLU A 214 -28.73 7.66 -10.73
C GLU A 214 -27.27 7.55 -11.20
N TRP A 215 -26.48 8.59 -10.96
CA TRP A 215 -25.04 8.60 -11.24
C TRP A 215 -24.32 7.51 -10.44
N LYS A 216 -24.58 7.41 -9.13
CA LYS A 216 -23.95 6.40 -8.26
C LYS A 216 -24.33 4.99 -8.68
N LYS A 217 -25.60 4.78 -9.03
CA LYS A 217 -26.07 3.49 -9.56
C LYS A 217 -25.39 3.15 -10.89
N ALA A 218 -25.18 4.14 -11.78
CA ALA A 218 -24.49 3.94 -13.04
C ALA A 218 -23.01 3.57 -12.83
N LEU A 219 -22.33 4.19 -11.86
CA LEU A 219 -20.96 3.83 -11.47
C LEU A 219 -20.90 2.37 -10.99
N LEU A 220 -21.78 2.00 -10.04
CA LEU A 220 -21.85 0.63 -9.50
C LEU A 220 -22.11 -0.39 -10.60
N GLN A 221 -23.11 -0.14 -11.45
CA GLN A 221 -23.45 -1.00 -12.58
C GLN A 221 -22.26 -1.16 -13.54
N TRP A 222 -21.58 -0.07 -13.89
CA TRP A 222 -20.47 -0.12 -14.84
C TRP A 222 -19.32 -1.00 -14.32
N PHE A 223 -18.91 -0.81 -13.06
CA PHE A 223 -17.88 -1.66 -12.46
C PHE A 223 -18.36 -3.10 -12.30
N TYR A 224 -19.62 -3.29 -11.92
CA TYR A 224 -20.20 -4.63 -11.80
C TYR A 224 -20.08 -5.37 -13.13
N ASP A 225 -20.51 -4.77 -14.24
CA ASP A 225 -20.51 -5.39 -15.57
C ASP A 225 -19.10 -5.56 -16.15
N ASN A 226 -18.13 -4.76 -15.70
CA ASN A 226 -16.75 -4.80 -16.19
C ASN A 226 -15.79 -5.62 -15.31
N GLN A 227 -16.28 -6.33 -14.30
CA GLN A 227 -15.48 -7.30 -13.55
C GLN A 227 -15.20 -8.53 -14.41
N ASP A 228 -13.93 -8.93 -14.53
CA ASP A 228 -13.57 -10.14 -15.26
C ASP A 228 -13.98 -11.40 -14.48
N SER A 229 -14.66 -12.34 -15.13
CA SER A 229 -15.16 -13.54 -14.46
C SER A 229 -14.11 -14.65 -14.31
N LYS A 230 -12.96 -14.57 -14.99
CA LYS A 230 -11.91 -15.60 -14.92
C LYS A 230 -10.95 -15.32 -13.76
N THR A 231 -10.56 -14.05 -13.60
CA THR A 231 -9.64 -13.62 -12.54
C THR A 231 -10.38 -12.98 -11.36
N GLY A 232 -11.65 -12.60 -11.57
CA GLY A 232 -12.41 -11.80 -10.62
C GLY A 232 -11.95 -10.34 -10.54
N TYR A 233 -10.88 -9.97 -11.24
CA TYR A 233 -10.27 -8.64 -11.13
C TYR A 233 -10.95 -7.60 -12.02
N TRP A 234 -10.68 -6.36 -11.66
CA TRP A 234 -10.86 -5.20 -12.52
C TRP A 234 -9.53 -4.77 -13.13
N GLY A 235 -9.59 -4.07 -14.25
CA GLY A 235 -8.41 -3.56 -14.92
C GLY A 235 -8.69 -3.11 -16.35
N PRO A 236 -7.71 -2.47 -16.99
CA PRO A 236 -7.83 -2.07 -18.39
C PRO A 236 -7.82 -3.29 -19.31
N LYS A 237 -8.58 -3.23 -20.40
CA LYS A 237 -8.60 -4.23 -21.46
C LYS A 237 -7.74 -3.78 -22.64
N LEU A 238 -7.10 -4.72 -23.33
CA LEU A 238 -6.40 -4.44 -24.59
C LEU A 238 -7.43 -4.12 -25.67
N ARG A 239 -7.32 -2.95 -26.31
CA ARG A 239 -8.24 -2.52 -27.37
C ARG A 239 -8.32 -3.50 -28.55
N SER A 240 -7.23 -4.23 -28.81
CA SER A 240 -7.14 -5.19 -29.92
C SER A 240 -7.85 -6.51 -29.69
N SER A 241 -7.90 -7.00 -28.44
CA SER A 241 -8.45 -8.33 -28.11
C SER A 241 -9.65 -8.29 -27.17
N GLY A 242 -9.87 -7.17 -26.48
CA GLY A 242 -10.83 -7.07 -25.38
C GLY A 242 -10.40 -7.82 -24.12
N GLU A 243 -9.23 -8.46 -24.13
CA GLU A 243 -8.72 -9.22 -23.00
C GLU A 243 -8.18 -8.30 -21.90
N LEU A 244 -8.34 -8.72 -20.65
CA LEU A 244 -7.85 -8.01 -19.49
C LEU A 244 -6.31 -7.94 -19.50
N LEU A 245 -5.76 -6.74 -19.48
CA LEU A 245 -4.31 -6.53 -19.51
C LEU A 245 -3.67 -7.17 -18.27
N ASN A 246 -2.62 -7.96 -18.50
CA ASN A 246 -1.87 -8.64 -17.45
C ASN A 246 -2.73 -9.46 -16.48
N SER A 247 -3.91 -9.97 -16.88
CA SER A 247 -4.85 -10.65 -15.97
C SER A 247 -5.45 -9.75 -14.88
N GLY A 248 -5.42 -8.43 -15.06
CA GLY A 248 -6.07 -7.44 -14.19
C GLY A 248 -5.11 -6.65 -13.32
N ASP A 249 -5.65 -5.59 -12.74
CA ASP A 249 -4.96 -4.63 -11.90
C ASP A 249 -5.37 -4.84 -10.44
N LEU A 250 -4.45 -5.39 -9.64
CA LEU A 250 -4.66 -5.65 -8.22
C LEU A 250 -4.88 -4.35 -7.43
N VAL A 251 -4.15 -3.28 -7.78
CA VAL A 251 -4.22 -1.99 -7.09
C VAL A 251 -5.57 -1.33 -7.31
N ALA A 252 -6.05 -1.36 -8.56
CA ALA A 252 -7.39 -0.89 -8.90
C ALA A 252 -8.47 -1.79 -8.27
N THR A 253 -8.29 -3.11 -8.30
CA THR A 253 -9.22 -4.08 -7.70
C THR A 253 -9.41 -3.82 -6.20
N GLU A 254 -8.34 -3.56 -5.45
CA GLU A 254 -8.44 -3.24 -4.02
C GLU A 254 -9.16 -1.92 -3.73
N LYS A 255 -9.18 -0.98 -4.67
CA LYS A 255 -9.99 0.25 -4.55
C LYS A 255 -11.45 -0.02 -4.90
N ILE A 256 -11.71 -0.71 -6.02
CA ILE A 256 -13.05 -0.94 -6.56
C ILE A 256 -13.87 -1.87 -5.68
N ILE A 257 -13.26 -2.88 -5.05
CA ILE A 257 -13.96 -3.82 -4.16
C ILE A 257 -14.73 -3.12 -3.02
N LYS A 258 -14.26 -1.94 -2.60
CA LYS A 258 -14.89 -1.13 -1.54
C LYS A 258 -16.28 -0.65 -1.92
N LEU A 259 -16.58 -0.57 -3.22
CA LEU A 259 -17.93 -0.30 -3.72
C LEU A 259 -18.90 -1.43 -3.36
N PHE A 260 -18.43 -2.68 -3.37
CA PHE A 260 -19.30 -3.86 -3.28
C PHE A 260 -19.25 -4.55 -1.92
N ALA A 261 -18.14 -4.41 -1.18
CA ALA A 261 -17.93 -5.09 0.10
C ALA A 261 -17.48 -4.14 1.23
N ASP A 262 -17.91 -4.44 2.45
CA ASP A 262 -17.37 -3.83 3.67
C ASP A 262 -16.01 -4.46 4.06
N ARG A 263 -15.40 -3.98 5.15
CA ARG A 263 -14.11 -4.48 5.66
C ARG A 263 -14.19 -5.87 6.31
N GLN A 264 -15.34 -6.52 6.22
CA GLN A 264 -15.59 -7.89 6.67
C GLN A 264 -16.00 -8.80 5.50
N GLY A 265 -16.05 -8.27 4.27
CA GLY A 265 -16.42 -9.01 3.06
C GLY A 265 -17.92 -9.16 2.85
N ASN A 266 -18.76 -8.46 3.62
CA ASN A 266 -20.21 -8.46 3.45
C ASN A 266 -20.62 -7.53 2.32
N ASN A 267 -21.69 -7.90 1.61
CA ASN A 267 -22.21 -7.09 0.51
C ASN A 267 -22.75 -5.75 1.02
N ARG A 268 -22.38 -4.65 0.35
CA ARG A 268 -22.92 -3.32 0.61
C ARG A 268 -24.27 -3.06 -0.08
N HIS A 269 -24.45 -3.66 -1.25
CA HIS A 269 -25.60 -3.45 -2.11
C HIS A 269 -26.24 -4.79 -2.45
N PRO A 270 -27.50 -5.04 -2.04
CA PRO A 270 -28.23 -6.25 -2.43
C PRO A 270 -28.36 -6.40 -3.95
N GLU A 271 -28.51 -5.30 -4.68
CA GLU A 271 -28.62 -5.29 -6.14
C GLU A 271 -27.29 -5.50 -6.87
N PHE A 272 -26.16 -5.28 -6.19
CA PHE A 272 -24.80 -5.47 -6.72
C PHE A 272 -23.96 -6.30 -5.74
N PRO A 273 -24.29 -7.59 -5.54
CA PRO A 273 -23.58 -8.44 -4.60
C PRO A 273 -22.13 -8.64 -5.03
N PHE A 274 -21.19 -8.68 -4.10
CA PHE A 274 -19.79 -8.90 -4.42
C PHE A 274 -19.56 -10.30 -5.03
N ARG A 275 -19.10 -10.34 -6.29
CA ARG A 275 -18.92 -11.56 -7.09
C ARG A 275 -17.47 -12.02 -7.21
N TYR A 276 -17.32 -13.28 -7.62
CA TYR A 276 -16.06 -13.93 -7.98
C TYR A 276 -15.01 -13.95 -6.87
N LYS A 277 -15.46 -14.14 -5.62
CA LYS A 277 -14.59 -14.06 -4.43
C LYS A 277 -13.45 -15.09 -4.51
N ASP A 278 -13.74 -16.30 -4.97
CA ASP A 278 -12.76 -17.38 -5.09
C ASP A 278 -11.74 -17.10 -6.20
N GLU A 279 -12.18 -16.56 -7.34
CA GLU A 279 -11.30 -16.16 -8.44
C GLU A 279 -10.39 -15.00 -8.04
N ILE A 280 -10.92 -13.99 -7.32
CA ILE A 280 -10.11 -12.90 -6.76
C ILE A 280 -9.10 -13.48 -5.76
N PHE A 281 -9.51 -14.40 -4.89
CA PHE A 281 -8.62 -15.01 -3.91
C PHE A 281 -7.45 -15.75 -4.60
N ALA A 282 -7.76 -16.62 -5.55
CA ALA A 282 -6.78 -17.39 -6.31
C ALA A 282 -5.83 -16.49 -7.12
N SER A 283 -6.37 -15.48 -7.81
CA SER A 283 -5.58 -14.51 -8.57
C SER A 283 -4.66 -13.71 -7.65
N THR A 284 -5.13 -13.35 -6.46
CA THR A 284 -4.33 -12.62 -5.47
C THR A 284 -3.23 -13.48 -4.89
N LEU A 285 -3.51 -14.74 -4.53
CA LEU A 285 -2.47 -15.68 -4.11
C LEU A 285 -1.39 -15.84 -5.19
N HIS A 286 -1.80 -15.98 -6.45
CA HIS A 286 -0.86 -16.11 -7.55
C HIS A 286 0.04 -14.89 -7.68
N ARG A 287 -0.52 -13.66 -7.63
CA ARG A 287 0.26 -12.41 -7.65
C ARG A 287 1.24 -12.30 -6.49
N LEU A 288 0.79 -12.61 -5.28
CA LEU A 288 1.60 -12.55 -4.07
C LEU A 288 2.70 -13.62 -4.04
N SER A 289 2.55 -14.71 -4.81
CA SER A 289 3.57 -15.76 -4.91
C SER A 289 4.77 -15.42 -5.81
N GLY A 290 4.69 -14.30 -6.56
CA GLY A 290 5.76 -13.85 -7.44
C GLY A 290 7.04 -13.52 -6.67
N PRO A 291 8.23 -13.86 -7.21
CA PRO A 291 9.51 -13.55 -6.57
C PRO A 291 9.72 -12.03 -6.49
N MET A 292 10.51 -11.60 -5.51
CA MET A 292 10.98 -10.22 -5.43
C MET A 292 11.87 -9.92 -6.64
N PRO A 293 11.59 -8.87 -7.43
CA PRO A 293 12.38 -8.52 -8.60
C PRO A 293 13.70 -7.83 -8.20
N GLU A 294 14.69 -7.89 -9.10
CA GLU A 294 15.99 -7.24 -8.91
C GLU A 294 15.99 -5.76 -9.35
N ASP A 295 15.13 -5.41 -10.31
CA ASP A 295 14.99 -4.03 -10.79
C ASP A 295 14.25 -3.17 -9.75
N LEU A 296 14.78 -1.98 -9.46
CA LEU A 296 14.25 -1.11 -8.40
C LEU A 296 12.85 -0.58 -8.70
N ASP A 297 12.52 -0.29 -9.97
CA ASP A 297 11.20 0.21 -10.35
C ASP A 297 10.17 -0.93 -10.22
N GLU A 298 10.54 -2.14 -10.64
CA GLU A 298 9.70 -3.34 -10.45
C GLU A 298 9.54 -3.71 -8.96
N LEU A 299 10.60 -3.54 -8.17
CA LEU A 299 10.61 -3.85 -6.74
C LEU A 299 9.68 -2.93 -5.94
N HIS A 300 9.65 -1.65 -6.32
CA HIS A 300 8.74 -0.68 -5.77
C HIS A 300 7.26 -1.11 -5.98
N GLU A 301 6.90 -1.45 -7.22
CA GLU A 301 5.57 -1.96 -7.55
C GLU A 301 5.29 -3.29 -6.85
N TRP A 302 6.27 -4.19 -6.79
CA TRP A 302 6.15 -5.47 -6.07
C TRP A 302 5.81 -5.26 -4.60
N THR A 303 6.49 -4.31 -3.92
CA THR A 303 6.22 -3.98 -2.51
C THR A 303 4.78 -3.52 -2.30
N LEU A 304 4.28 -2.64 -3.18
CA LEU A 304 2.89 -2.19 -3.14
C LEU A 304 1.90 -3.34 -3.39
N VAL A 305 2.20 -4.22 -4.35
CA VAL A 305 1.38 -5.39 -4.66
C VAL A 305 1.32 -6.35 -3.46
N MET A 306 2.43 -6.60 -2.76
CA MET A 306 2.47 -7.47 -1.58
C MET A 306 1.55 -6.95 -0.48
N ASN A 307 1.65 -5.67 -0.16
CA ASN A 307 0.86 -5.06 0.91
C ASN A 307 -0.63 -4.94 0.53
N ARG A 308 -0.93 -4.49 -0.69
CA ARG A 308 -2.33 -4.36 -1.16
C ARG A 308 -3.01 -5.71 -1.35
N GLY A 309 -2.30 -6.70 -1.88
CA GLY A 309 -2.85 -8.05 -2.08
C GLY A 309 -3.13 -8.73 -0.74
N THR A 310 -2.22 -8.60 0.23
CA THR A 310 -2.45 -9.12 1.58
C THR A 310 -3.68 -8.45 2.22
N ARG A 311 -3.82 -7.13 2.08
CA ARG A 311 -4.99 -6.39 2.53
C ARG A 311 -6.29 -6.85 1.86
N LEU A 312 -6.23 -7.16 0.57
CA LEU A 312 -7.37 -7.69 -0.20
C LEU A 312 -7.84 -9.03 0.38
N LEU A 313 -6.90 -9.95 0.62
CA LEU A 313 -7.17 -11.26 1.22
C LEU A 313 -7.77 -11.11 2.64
N THR A 314 -7.11 -10.35 3.51
CA THR A 314 -7.46 -10.33 4.94
C THR A 314 -8.69 -9.49 5.25
N ARG A 315 -8.98 -8.41 4.51
CA ARG A 315 -10.11 -7.52 4.82
C ARG A 315 -11.40 -7.90 4.09
N TYR A 316 -11.32 -8.30 2.83
CA TYR A 316 -12.51 -8.42 1.98
C TYR A 316 -12.89 -9.86 1.65
N LEU A 317 -11.92 -10.78 1.66
CA LEU A 317 -12.13 -12.15 1.19
C LEU A 317 -12.07 -13.19 2.31
N TRP A 318 -11.43 -12.86 3.44
CA TRP A 318 -11.13 -13.82 4.50
C TRP A 318 -12.36 -14.54 5.06
N SER A 319 -13.47 -13.83 5.28
CA SER A 319 -14.68 -14.40 5.86
C SER A 319 -15.29 -15.51 5.00
N GLY A 320 -15.21 -15.37 3.67
CA GLY A 320 -15.74 -16.34 2.71
C GLY A 320 -14.75 -17.40 2.21
N ALA A 321 -13.47 -17.30 2.57
CA ALA A 321 -12.43 -18.18 2.04
C ALA A 321 -12.46 -19.59 2.68
N SER A 322 -12.19 -20.61 1.85
CA SER A 322 -12.06 -22.00 2.31
C SER A 322 -10.86 -22.18 3.27
N PRO A 323 -10.83 -23.24 4.10
CA PRO A 323 -9.69 -23.56 4.94
C PRO A 323 -8.37 -23.70 4.16
N GLU A 324 -8.39 -24.30 2.98
CA GLU A 324 -7.21 -24.50 2.12
C GLU A 324 -6.68 -23.17 1.59
N ASN A 325 -7.58 -22.26 1.19
CA ASN A 325 -7.25 -20.91 0.76
C ASN A 325 -6.64 -20.10 1.91
N LYS A 326 -7.21 -20.20 3.12
CA LYS A 326 -6.66 -19.56 4.32
C LYS A 326 -5.28 -20.09 4.70
N ASP A 327 -5.07 -21.40 4.61
CA ASP A 327 -3.75 -22.01 4.88
C ASP A 327 -2.71 -21.59 3.84
N SER A 328 -3.09 -21.52 2.56
CA SER A 328 -2.21 -21.04 1.49
C SER A 328 -1.83 -19.57 1.68
N ALA A 329 -2.81 -18.72 2.02
CA ALA A 329 -2.58 -17.32 2.34
C ALA A 329 -1.68 -17.15 3.57
N ARG A 330 -1.90 -17.94 4.63
CA ARG A 330 -1.06 -17.94 5.83
C ARG A 330 0.41 -18.22 5.49
N LYS A 331 0.71 -19.31 4.79
CA LYS A 331 2.08 -19.66 4.39
C LYS A 331 2.75 -18.57 3.55
N LEU A 332 1.97 -17.91 2.70
CA LEU A 332 2.46 -16.82 1.88
C LEU A 332 2.77 -15.57 2.70
N MET A 333 1.91 -15.20 3.64
CA MET A 333 2.14 -14.11 4.59
C MET A 333 3.36 -14.38 5.48
N GLU A 334 3.57 -15.63 5.92
CA GLU A 334 4.77 -16.05 6.65
C GLU A 334 6.03 -15.82 5.79
N LYS A 335 6.02 -16.25 4.53
CA LYS A 335 7.13 -16.05 3.60
C LYS A 335 7.42 -14.57 3.33
N ILE A 336 6.38 -13.75 3.12
CA ILE A 336 6.53 -12.30 2.92
C ILE A 336 7.13 -11.65 4.17
N LEU A 337 6.66 -12.04 5.37
CA LEU A 337 7.18 -11.49 6.62
C LEU A 337 8.65 -11.84 6.83
N ILE A 338 9.02 -13.11 6.62
CA ILE A 338 10.41 -13.56 6.70
C ILE A 338 11.28 -12.75 5.73
N SER A 339 10.86 -12.63 4.47
CA SER A 339 11.59 -11.85 3.48
C SER A 339 11.72 -10.36 3.87
N LYS A 340 10.69 -9.77 4.49
CA LYS A 340 10.77 -8.40 5.02
C LYS A 340 11.87 -8.24 6.07
N PHE A 341 11.96 -9.16 7.01
CA PHE A 341 13.01 -9.12 8.02
C PHE A 341 14.40 -9.40 7.45
N GLU A 342 14.54 -10.40 6.58
CA GLU A 342 15.85 -10.77 6.02
C GLU A 342 16.45 -9.69 5.12
N ASN A 343 15.61 -8.99 4.35
CA ASN A 343 16.10 -8.12 3.29
C ASN A 343 16.00 -6.62 3.63
N PHE A 344 15.11 -6.22 4.54
CA PHE A 344 14.77 -4.81 4.76
C PHE A 344 14.96 -4.35 6.22
N TYR A 345 15.13 -5.25 7.18
CA TYR A 345 15.33 -4.86 8.58
C TYR A 345 16.78 -4.43 8.83
N ILE A 346 16.97 -3.22 9.37
CA ILE A 346 18.28 -2.68 9.69
C ILE A 346 18.52 -2.87 11.20
N GLU A 347 19.14 -3.99 11.57
CA GLU A 347 19.30 -4.42 12.96
C GLU A 347 19.95 -3.34 13.85
N GLY A 348 21.00 -2.67 13.34
CA GLY A 348 21.72 -1.61 14.07
C GLY A 348 20.88 -0.37 14.36
N GLU A 349 19.81 -0.15 13.62
CA GLU A 349 18.91 1.00 13.78
C GLU A 349 17.59 0.64 14.44
N GLY A 350 17.09 -0.58 14.19
CA GLY A 350 15.80 -1.04 14.69
C GLY A 350 14.61 -0.63 13.84
N GLY A 351 14.82 -0.17 12.60
CA GLY A 351 13.80 0.17 11.61
C GLY A 351 13.90 -0.67 10.34
N PHE A 352 13.08 -0.36 9.32
CA PHE A 352 13.13 -1.01 8.01
C PHE A 352 13.46 -0.01 6.90
N SER A 353 14.19 -0.45 5.89
CA SER A 353 14.37 0.26 4.63
C SER A 353 13.29 -0.10 3.63
N LEU A 354 13.05 0.77 2.64
CA LEU A 354 12.16 0.48 1.52
C LEU A 354 12.79 -0.49 0.51
N TYR A 355 14.11 -0.42 0.35
CA TYR A 355 14.87 -1.21 -0.61
C TYR A 355 15.87 -2.14 0.09
N PRO A 356 16.08 -3.36 -0.45
CA PRO A 356 16.98 -4.33 0.13
C PRO A 356 18.43 -3.87 0.03
N GLY A 357 19.24 -4.21 1.04
CA GLY A 357 20.65 -3.86 1.08
C GLY A 357 20.95 -2.37 1.36
N ALA A 358 19.94 -1.57 1.70
CA ALA A 358 20.16 -0.21 2.17
C ALA A 358 20.93 -0.20 3.50
N GLU A 359 21.79 0.80 3.69
CA GLU A 359 22.58 0.93 4.93
C GLU A 359 21.76 1.48 6.11
N HIS A 360 20.67 2.19 5.82
CA HIS A 360 19.85 2.92 6.79
C HIS A 360 18.38 2.61 6.60
N ALA A 361 17.63 2.63 7.71
CA ALA A 361 16.18 2.54 7.65
C ALA A 361 15.56 3.87 7.19
N ASP A 362 14.34 3.81 6.68
CA ASP A 362 13.59 4.98 6.23
C ASP A 362 12.11 4.89 6.62
N LEU A 363 11.43 6.04 6.55
CA LEU A 363 10.04 6.14 6.99
C LEU A 363 9.12 5.25 6.14
N ASP A 364 9.31 5.20 4.83
CA ASP A 364 8.46 4.43 3.91
C ASP A 364 8.60 2.93 4.18
N GLY A 365 9.82 2.40 4.27
CA GLY A 365 10.09 1.00 4.59
C GLY A 365 9.54 0.58 5.94
N THR A 366 9.73 1.42 6.96
CA THR A 366 9.22 1.19 8.31
C THR A 366 7.70 1.24 8.35
N GLY A 367 7.08 2.26 7.77
CA GLY A 367 5.63 2.42 7.72
C GLY A 367 4.94 1.32 6.93
N GLU A 368 5.46 0.93 5.76
CA GLU A 368 4.91 -0.17 4.96
C GLU A 368 5.01 -1.51 5.67
N THR A 369 6.07 -1.74 6.45
CA THR A 369 6.24 -2.99 7.21
C THR A 369 5.35 -3.05 8.44
N LEU A 370 5.21 -1.95 9.19
CA LEU A 370 4.24 -1.84 10.28
C LEU A 370 2.80 -2.00 9.75
N GLY A 371 2.49 -1.39 8.60
CA GLY A 371 1.22 -1.56 7.91
C GLY A 371 0.95 -3.02 7.55
N PHE A 372 1.97 -3.76 7.07
CA PHE A 372 1.85 -5.19 6.82
C PHE A 372 1.58 -5.99 8.10
N LEU A 373 2.34 -5.74 9.18
CA LEU A 373 2.16 -6.38 10.49
C LEU A 373 0.74 -6.14 11.05
N ASP A 374 0.17 -4.95 10.88
CA ASP A 374 -1.22 -4.66 11.22
C ASP A 374 -2.22 -5.45 10.36
N VAL A 375 -1.97 -5.54 9.05
CA VAL A 375 -2.84 -6.26 8.10
C VAL A 375 -2.91 -7.75 8.38
N ILE A 376 -1.82 -8.38 8.83
CA ILE A 376 -1.80 -9.80 9.24
C ILE A 376 -2.24 -10.03 10.69
N GLY A 377 -2.62 -8.96 11.42
CA GLY A 377 -3.12 -9.03 12.78
C GLY A 377 -2.06 -9.11 13.87
N ALA A 378 -0.77 -9.00 13.56
CA ALA A 378 0.30 -9.02 14.57
C ALA A 378 0.22 -7.81 15.53
N LEU A 379 -0.37 -6.70 15.08
CA LEU A 379 -0.50 -5.46 15.84
C LEU A 379 -1.91 -5.21 16.41
N SER A 380 -2.85 -6.14 16.20
CA SER A 380 -4.25 -5.96 16.62
C SER A 380 -4.86 -7.29 17.05
N ALA A 381 -5.21 -7.41 18.33
CA ALA A 381 -5.84 -8.60 18.89
C ALA A 381 -7.17 -8.95 18.21
N GLU A 382 -7.96 -7.93 17.85
CA GLU A 382 -9.22 -8.12 17.12
C GLU A 382 -8.97 -8.75 15.75
N LYS A 383 -8.01 -8.22 14.99
CA LYS A 383 -7.63 -8.78 13.69
C LYS A 383 -7.00 -10.15 13.83
N GLN A 384 -6.15 -10.35 14.84
CA GLN A 384 -5.55 -11.64 15.12
C GLN A 384 -6.62 -12.71 15.35
N ASN A 385 -7.63 -12.41 16.17
CA ASN A 385 -8.76 -13.28 16.41
C ASN A 385 -9.60 -13.53 15.14
N PHE A 386 -9.87 -12.47 14.37
CA PHE A 386 -10.62 -12.59 13.11
C PHE A 386 -9.89 -13.47 12.08
N LEU A 387 -8.57 -13.33 11.96
CA LEU A 387 -7.78 -14.06 10.97
C LEU A 387 -7.46 -15.48 11.42
N TRP A 388 -6.96 -15.61 12.64
CA TRP A 388 -6.33 -16.83 13.14
C TRP A 388 -7.15 -17.54 14.20
N GLY A 389 -8.36 -17.07 14.49
CA GLY A 389 -9.24 -17.60 15.54
C GLY A 389 -8.81 -17.18 16.94
N PRO A 390 -9.68 -17.41 17.95
CA PRO A 390 -9.39 -16.97 19.30
C PRO A 390 -8.34 -17.91 19.93
N PRO A 391 -7.44 -17.37 20.78
CA PRO A 391 -6.36 -18.16 21.36
C PRO A 391 -6.84 -19.38 22.13
N ASP A 392 -7.96 -19.29 22.87
CA ASP A 392 -8.54 -20.41 23.63
C ASP A 392 -8.90 -21.63 22.77
N LYS A 393 -9.09 -21.47 21.46
CA LYS A 393 -9.37 -22.57 20.53
C LYS A 393 -8.12 -23.12 19.83
N ASN A 394 -7.10 -22.29 19.65
CA ASN A 394 -5.93 -22.61 18.82
C ASN A 394 -4.61 -22.72 19.61
N LEU A 395 -4.66 -22.45 20.92
CA LEU A 395 -3.56 -22.60 21.86
C LEU A 395 -3.58 -24.01 22.45
N ASN A 396 -2.48 -24.74 22.26
CA ASN A 396 -2.27 -26.02 22.93
C ASN A 396 -1.79 -25.77 24.37
N ASP A 397 -2.68 -25.94 25.35
CA ASP A 397 -2.35 -25.83 26.77
C ASP A 397 -1.70 -27.13 27.26
N LEU A 398 -0.41 -27.05 27.58
CA LEU A 398 0.42 -28.14 28.06
C LEU A 398 0.22 -28.39 29.57
N GLY A 399 -0.65 -27.62 30.21
CA GLY A 399 -1.04 -27.79 31.60
C GLY A 399 -0.17 -27.01 32.59
N VAL A 400 -0.35 -27.39 33.85
CA VAL A 400 0.28 -26.75 35.00
C VAL A 400 1.28 -27.74 35.62
N SER A 401 2.52 -27.28 35.85
CA SER A 401 3.55 -28.07 36.55
C SER A 401 4.07 -27.34 37.78
N GLU A 402 4.25 -28.07 38.87
CA GLU A 402 4.94 -27.56 40.06
C GLU A 402 6.45 -27.76 39.92
N VAL A 403 7.23 -26.70 40.16
CA VAL A 403 8.68 -26.75 40.11
C VAL A 403 9.28 -26.04 41.32
N SER A 404 10.38 -26.59 41.83
CA SER A 404 11.19 -25.97 42.89
C SER A 404 12.36 -25.15 42.33
N GLU A 405 12.64 -25.28 41.04
CA GLU A 405 13.64 -24.53 40.30
C GLU A 405 13.41 -24.80 38.81
N LEU A 406 13.48 -23.74 38.00
CA LEU A 406 13.41 -23.83 36.54
C LEU A 406 14.69 -24.39 35.94
N LYS A 407 14.52 -25.37 35.07
CA LYS A 407 15.57 -26.02 34.29
C LYS A 407 15.30 -25.87 32.80
N GLU A 408 16.34 -26.04 32.00
CA GLU A 408 16.27 -26.05 30.54
C GLU A 408 15.24 -27.07 30.00
N SER A 409 15.06 -28.19 30.72
CA SER A 409 14.08 -29.22 30.40
C SER A 409 12.64 -28.71 30.40
N ASP A 410 12.32 -27.71 31.23
CA ASP A 410 10.95 -27.21 31.42
C ASP A 410 10.45 -26.42 30.21
N PHE A 411 11.37 -25.97 29.35
CA PHE A 411 11.06 -25.30 28.09
C PHE A 411 10.96 -26.27 26.90
N THR A 412 11.33 -27.54 27.08
CA THR A 412 11.54 -28.51 25.98
C THR A 412 10.29 -28.73 25.14
N SER A 413 9.13 -28.83 25.78
CA SER A 413 7.85 -29.08 25.10
C SER A 413 7.46 -27.93 24.16
N ILE A 414 7.74 -26.68 24.54
CA ILE A 414 7.44 -25.51 23.71
C ILE A 414 8.57 -25.26 22.69
N LYS A 415 9.84 -25.28 23.11
CA LYS A 415 10.98 -24.94 22.23
C LYS A 415 11.14 -25.89 21.05
N ASN A 416 10.81 -27.18 21.24
CA ASN A 416 10.89 -28.19 20.19
C ASN A 416 9.62 -28.28 19.34
N SER A 417 8.56 -27.56 19.69
CA SER A 417 7.33 -27.57 18.92
C SER A 417 7.50 -26.92 17.56
N GLN A 418 6.81 -27.46 16.56
CA GLN A 418 6.85 -26.94 15.19
C GLN A 418 6.19 -25.56 15.13
N GLY A 419 6.81 -24.64 14.41
CA GLY A 419 6.26 -23.31 14.16
C GLY A 419 6.43 -22.30 15.30
N VAL A 420 7.09 -22.65 16.41
CA VAL A 420 7.46 -21.67 17.44
C VAL A 420 8.66 -20.85 16.96
N ASN A 421 8.46 -19.54 16.84
CA ASN A 421 9.46 -18.53 16.50
C ASN A 421 10.08 -17.91 17.76
N SER A 422 9.24 -17.50 18.70
CA SER A 422 9.62 -16.85 19.95
C SER A 422 8.81 -17.40 21.12
N ILE A 423 9.34 -17.25 22.33
CA ILE A 423 8.68 -17.61 23.58
C ILE A 423 8.63 -16.37 24.45
N ARG A 424 7.47 -16.06 25.02
CA ARG A 424 7.30 -14.97 26.00
C ARG A 424 7.03 -15.56 27.37
N LEU A 425 7.71 -15.01 28.37
CA LEU A 425 7.55 -15.38 29.77
C LEU A 425 6.72 -14.30 30.46
N TYR A 426 5.67 -14.68 31.20
CA TYR A 426 4.75 -13.76 31.85
C TYR A 426 4.72 -13.98 33.36
N ARG A 427 4.66 -12.88 34.12
CA ARG A 427 4.51 -12.90 35.58
C ARG A 427 3.17 -13.46 36.03
N THR A 428 2.14 -13.25 35.21
CA THR A 428 0.77 -13.66 35.46
C THR A 428 0.13 -14.15 34.17
N GLU A 429 -1.00 -14.85 34.27
CA GLU A 429 -1.78 -15.24 33.10
C GLU A 429 -2.15 -13.99 32.28
N PRO A 430 -1.73 -13.91 31.00
CA PRO A 430 -2.13 -12.80 30.16
C PRO A 430 -3.63 -12.84 29.92
N ARG A 431 -4.28 -11.66 29.85
CA ARG A 431 -5.70 -11.61 29.51
C ARG A 431 -5.89 -12.15 28.09
N PRO A 432 -6.96 -12.90 27.80
CA PRO A 432 -7.26 -13.34 26.44
C PRO A 432 -7.26 -12.15 25.47
N GLY A 433 -6.48 -12.25 24.39
CA GLY A 433 -6.31 -11.18 23.41
C GLY A 433 -5.39 -10.02 23.85
N ASN A 434 -4.76 -10.07 25.02
CA ASN A 434 -3.72 -9.12 25.42
C ASN A 434 -2.45 -9.84 25.85
N TYR A 435 -1.59 -10.09 24.85
CA TYR A 435 -0.29 -10.74 25.02
C TYR A 435 0.88 -9.76 25.09
N THR A 436 0.63 -8.46 25.24
CA THR A 436 1.67 -7.41 25.21
C THR A 436 2.02 -6.87 26.60
N ALA A 437 1.34 -7.34 27.66
CA ALA A 437 1.50 -6.85 29.03
C ALA A 437 2.10 -7.92 29.97
N ASN A 438 2.69 -7.46 31.08
CA ASN A 438 3.24 -8.30 32.17
C ASN A 438 4.34 -9.30 31.75
N ILE A 439 5.06 -8.98 30.68
CA ILE A 439 6.13 -9.80 30.15
C ILE A 439 7.39 -9.62 31.01
N VAL A 440 8.04 -10.74 31.31
CA VAL A 440 9.33 -10.84 32.00
C VAL A 440 10.47 -10.73 31.00
N CYS A 441 10.43 -11.54 29.94
CA CYS A 441 11.40 -11.54 28.86
C CYS A 441 10.86 -12.25 27.61
N ILE A 442 11.59 -12.05 26.52
CA ILE A 442 11.45 -12.80 25.27
C ILE A 442 12.62 -13.77 25.17
N TYR A 443 12.33 -14.98 24.74
CA TYR A 443 13.28 -16.05 24.52
C TYR A 443 13.14 -16.55 23.09
N TYR A 444 14.21 -16.46 22.31
CA TYR A 444 14.30 -17.07 20.98
C TYR A 444 15.01 -18.42 21.08
N PRO A 445 14.27 -19.55 21.04
CA PRO A 445 14.85 -20.88 21.21
C PRO A 445 15.68 -21.34 20.01
N LYS A 446 15.53 -20.66 18.86
CA LYS A 446 16.21 -20.93 17.60
C LYS A 446 16.56 -19.59 16.97
N GLU A 447 17.61 -19.58 16.17
CA GLU A 447 17.92 -18.42 15.33
C GLU A 447 16.75 -18.15 14.38
N THR A 448 16.33 -16.89 14.31
CA THR A 448 15.23 -16.44 13.46
C THR A 448 15.49 -15.03 12.97
N PRO A 449 15.18 -14.71 11.71
CA PRO A 449 15.20 -13.33 11.23
C PRO A 449 14.01 -12.53 11.76
N VAL A 450 12.90 -13.19 12.12
CA VAL A 450 11.64 -12.52 12.48
C VAL A 450 11.62 -12.22 13.98
N LEU A 451 11.75 -10.93 14.31
CA LEU A 451 11.62 -10.49 15.69
C LEU A 451 10.18 -10.59 16.19
N ASP A 452 10.05 -10.94 17.46
CA ASP A 452 8.81 -10.81 18.22
C ASP A 452 8.40 -9.34 18.31
N ILE A 453 7.10 -9.03 18.20
CA ILE A 453 6.60 -7.65 18.26
C ILE A 453 6.99 -6.91 19.55
N ILE A 454 7.18 -7.63 20.66
CA ILE A 454 7.57 -7.05 21.94
C ILE A 454 9.05 -6.63 21.94
N ASP A 455 9.87 -7.28 21.11
CA ASP A 455 11.27 -6.90 20.86
C ASP A 455 11.34 -5.79 19.79
N LEU A 456 10.56 -5.94 18.72
CA LEU A 456 10.57 -5.04 17.57
C LEU A 456 10.05 -3.62 17.90
N LEU A 457 8.85 -3.51 18.47
CA LEU A 457 8.16 -2.22 18.58
C LEU A 457 8.92 -1.18 19.41
N PRO A 458 9.58 -1.54 20.53
CA PRO A 458 10.44 -0.58 21.24
C PRO A 458 11.65 -0.11 20.41
N LYS A 459 12.23 -0.99 19.58
CA LYS A 459 13.34 -0.63 18.67
C LYS A 459 12.87 0.34 17.60
N VAL A 460 11.75 0.02 16.93
CA VAL A 460 11.13 0.90 15.92
C VAL A 460 10.74 2.24 16.54
N THR A 461 10.10 2.25 17.71
CA THR A 461 9.72 3.48 18.41
C THR A 461 10.93 4.36 18.71
N ARG A 462 12.03 3.77 19.16
CA ARG A 462 13.28 4.51 19.40
C ARG A 462 13.81 5.12 18.10
N TRP A 463 13.86 4.33 17.03
CA TRP A 463 14.33 4.78 15.73
C TRP A 463 13.47 5.93 15.18
N VAL A 464 12.14 5.77 15.13
CA VAL A 464 11.22 6.81 14.63
C VAL A 464 11.38 8.11 15.42
N ASN A 465 11.56 8.03 16.73
CA ASN A 465 11.79 9.23 17.55
C ASN A 465 13.15 9.88 17.28
N ALA A 466 14.20 9.09 17.07
CA ALA A 466 15.57 9.56 16.89
C ALA A 466 15.91 10.01 15.46
N THR A 467 15.25 9.47 14.44
CA THR A 467 15.52 9.81 13.05
C THR A 467 15.21 11.28 12.77
N SER A 468 16.05 11.89 11.92
CA SER A 468 15.87 13.26 11.41
C SER A 468 14.84 13.35 10.27
N GLN A 469 14.37 12.21 9.77
CA GLN A 469 13.35 12.14 8.73
C GLN A 469 11.98 12.58 9.27
N ASN A 470 11.26 13.40 8.50
CA ASN A 470 9.90 13.85 8.85
C ASN A 470 8.83 13.35 7.87
N MET A 471 9.18 13.12 6.59
CA MET A 471 8.25 12.71 5.54
C MET A 471 8.94 11.79 4.54
N GLY A 472 8.33 10.63 4.26
CA GLY A 472 8.63 9.76 3.12
C GLY A 472 7.72 10.07 1.93
N ASN A 473 7.71 9.19 0.93
CA ASN A 473 6.83 9.32 -0.24
C ASN A 473 5.37 9.04 0.10
N TRP A 474 5.09 8.18 1.08
CA TRP A 474 3.73 7.76 1.43
C TRP A 474 3.36 7.92 2.90
N VAL A 475 4.36 8.01 3.77
CA VAL A 475 4.13 8.03 5.22
C VAL A 475 4.92 9.15 5.87
N THR A 476 4.34 9.76 6.90
CA THR A 476 5.01 10.77 7.72
C THR A 476 5.44 10.15 9.05
N LYS A 477 6.42 10.79 9.71
CA LYS A 477 6.83 10.40 11.06
C LYS A 477 5.64 10.43 12.03
N GLU A 478 4.80 11.45 11.91
CA GLU A 478 3.57 11.59 12.70
C GLU A 478 2.57 10.46 12.44
N ASP A 479 2.40 10.02 11.19
CA ASP A 479 1.50 8.90 10.87
C ASP A 479 1.93 7.62 11.58
N ILE A 480 3.22 7.29 11.53
CA ILE A 480 3.77 6.11 12.22
C ILE A 480 3.53 6.22 13.73
N LEU A 481 3.87 7.36 14.35
CA LEU A 481 3.73 7.54 15.79
C LEU A 481 2.27 7.51 16.25
N GLN A 482 1.38 8.20 15.54
CA GLN A 482 -0.01 8.42 15.98
C GLN A 482 -0.97 7.31 15.57
N HIS A 483 -0.76 6.69 14.40
CA HIS A 483 -1.71 5.72 13.85
C HIS A 483 -1.23 4.28 13.95
N GLN A 484 0.09 4.05 13.85
CA GLN A 484 0.64 2.69 13.81
C GLN A 484 1.15 2.25 15.18
N LEU A 485 1.84 3.13 15.92
CA LEU A 485 2.46 2.79 17.20
C LEU A 485 1.61 3.18 18.43
N ALA A 486 0.80 4.25 18.36
CA ALA A 486 0.11 4.81 19.54
C ALA A 486 -0.76 3.80 20.30
N ASN A 487 -1.35 2.85 19.59
CA ASN A 487 -2.31 1.89 20.15
C ASN A 487 -1.63 0.71 20.86
N ILE A 488 -0.31 0.55 20.74
CA ILE A 488 0.41 -0.62 21.25
C ILE A 488 1.48 -0.17 22.23
N LYS A 489 1.15 -0.29 23.52
CA LYS A 489 2.07 0.05 24.60
C LYS A 489 2.97 -1.13 24.90
N THR A 490 4.12 -1.19 24.24
CA THR A 490 5.22 -2.10 24.59
C THR A 490 6.31 -1.37 25.35
N GLN A 491 6.88 -2.03 26.36
CA GLN A 491 8.10 -1.60 27.02
C GLN A 491 9.24 -2.55 26.61
N PRO A 492 10.48 -2.06 26.49
CA PRO A 492 11.63 -2.94 26.33
C PRO A 492 11.65 -3.99 27.44
N VAL A 493 11.83 -5.25 27.06
CA VAL A 493 12.04 -6.37 27.99
C VAL A 493 13.38 -7.04 27.66
N PRO A 494 14.01 -7.74 28.63
CA PRO A 494 15.16 -8.58 28.34
C PRO A 494 14.87 -9.58 27.22
N VAL A 495 15.87 -9.81 26.36
CA VAL A 495 15.82 -10.75 25.24
C VAL A 495 16.94 -11.77 25.43
N ALA A 496 16.62 -13.06 25.28
CA ALA A 496 17.57 -14.16 25.34
C ALA A 496 17.56 -14.96 24.03
N ASN A 497 18.74 -15.34 23.55
CA ASN A 497 18.93 -16.12 22.33
C ASN A 497 19.61 -17.45 22.66
N GLY A 498 19.11 -18.55 22.11
CA GLY A 498 19.70 -19.89 22.30
C GLY A 498 19.26 -20.55 23.60
N ASP A 499 19.97 -20.30 24.70
CA ASP A 499 19.69 -20.90 26.01
C ASP A 499 18.54 -20.19 26.74
N ALA A 500 17.76 -20.94 27.54
CA ALA A 500 16.67 -20.33 28.28
C ALA A 500 17.21 -19.34 29.34
N PRO A 501 16.51 -18.22 29.59
CA PRO A 501 16.94 -17.21 30.56
C PRO A 501 16.65 -17.63 32.01
N LEU A 502 17.23 -18.77 32.45
CA LEU A 502 16.88 -19.46 33.70
C LEU A 502 16.99 -18.57 34.94
N LYS A 503 18.01 -17.70 35.03
CA LYS A 503 18.17 -16.80 36.17
C LYS A 503 16.98 -15.85 36.30
N LEU A 504 16.66 -15.14 35.21
CA LEU A 504 15.56 -14.18 35.18
C LEU A 504 14.19 -14.88 35.36
N ALA A 505 14.04 -16.06 34.75
CA ALA A 505 12.82 -16.85 34.85
C ALA A 505 12.59 -17.38 36.29
N ASN A 506 13.64 -17.88 36.96
CA ASN A 506 13.60 -18.30 38.36
C ASN A 506 13.28 -17.14 39.29
N GLU A 507 13.93 -15.99 39.11
CA GLU A 507 13.62 -14.77 39.89
C GLU A 507 12.15 -14.36 39.73
N ALA A 508 11.63 -14.39 38.50
CA ALA A 508 10.22 -14.09 38.25
C ALA A 508 9.28 -15.12 38.88
N LEU A 509 9.57 -16.41 38.76
CA LEU A 509 8.78 -17.48 39.35
C LEU A 509 8.75 -17.41 40.89
N LEU A 510 9.90 -17.18 41.52
CA LEU A 510 10.02 -17.01 42.98
C LEU A 510 9.17 -15.84 43.48
N ASN A 511 9.27 -14.69 42.80
CA ASN A 511 8.60 -13.46 43.24
C ASN A 511 7.08 -13.49 43.01
N ASN A 512 6.61 -14.16 41.95
CA ASN A 512 5.20 -14.16 41.58
C ASN A 512 4.47 -15.47 41.94
N ARG A 513 5.21 -16.49 42.40
CA ARG A 513 4.74 -17.88 42.63
C ARG A 513 4.18 -18.58 41.39
N MET A 514 4.23 -17.92 40.24
CA MET A 514 3.74 -18.42 38.96
C MET A 514 4.60 -17.83 37.83
N LEU A 515 4.77 -18.61 36.78
CA LEU A 515 5.33 -18.18 35.51
C LEU A 515 4.53 -18.82 34.38
N VAL A 516 4.00 -18.01 33.48
CA VAL A 516 3.30 -18.51 32.28
C VAL A 516 4.23 -18.37 31.08
N ILE A 517 4.41 -19.46 30.35
CA ILE A 517 5.29 -19.55 29.18
C ILE A 517 4.40 -19.74 27.96
N ILE A 518 4.53 -18.86 26.96
CA ILE A 518 3.74 -18.96 25.73
C ILE A 518 4.67 -18.91 24.52
N GLY A 519 4.57 -19.91 23.63
CA GLY A 519 5.25 -19.93 22.34
C GLY A 519 4.40 -19.28 21.24
N PHE A 520 5.02 -18.43 20.44
CA PHE A 520 4.40 -17.68 19.34
C PHE A 520 5.00 -18.08 17.99
N ASP A 521 4.17 -18.10 16.95
CA ASP A 521 4.66 -18.28 15.57
C ASP A 521 5.20 -16.97 14.96
N VAL A 522 5.71 -17.04 13.73
CA VAL A 522 6.25 -15.87 13.02
C VAL A 522 5.19 -14.77 12.81
N LEU A 523 3.91 -15.14 12.69
CA LEU A 523 2.77 -14.21 12.59
C LEU A 523 2.30 -13.70 13.95
N GLN A 524 3.06 -13.98 15.03
CA GLN A 524 2.80 -13.57 16.40
C GLN A 524 1.53 -14.17 17.01
N THR A 525 1.08 -15.31 16.49
CA THR A 525 -0.08 -16.05 17.02
C THR A 525 0.40 -17.01 18.12
N PRO A 526 -0.23 -17.01 19.31
CA PRO A 526 0.13 -17.95 20.37
C PRO A 526 -0.25 -19.39 19.96
N LYS A 527 0.68 -20.35 20.16
CA LYS A 527 0.51 -21.75 19.76
C LYS A 527 0.56 -22.74 20.90
N TYR A 528 1.43 -22.50 21.88
CA TYR A 528 1.62 -23.38 23.02
C TYR A 528 1.67 -22.57 24.29
N LYS A 529 1.09 -23.10 25.36
CA LYS A 529 1.13 -22.52 26.69
C LYS A 529 1.54 -23.56 27.71
N SER A 530 2.35 -23.17 28.68
CA SER A 530 2.61 -23.94 29.90
C SER A 530 2.59 -23.01 31.09
N THR A 531 2.03 -23.47 32.21
CA THR A 531 2.05 -22.74 33.47
C THR A 531 2.93 -23.46 34.48
N LEU A 532 3.79 -22.71 35.13
CA LEU A 532 4.69 -23.22 36.16
C LEU A 532 4.37 -22.55 37.48
N ILE A 533 4.25 -23.35 38.54
CA ILE A 533 3.95 -22.88 39.90
C ILE A 533 5.13 -23.22 40.80
N TRP A 534 5.52 -22.24 41.62
CA TRP A 534 6.58 -22.45 42.61
C TRP A 534 6.08 -23.34 43.76
N ARG A 535 6.81 -24.42 44.04
CA ARG A 535 6.51 -25.35 45.14
C ARG A 535 6.94 -24.87 46.53
#